data_AF-A0A7V9B9R1-F1
#
_entry.id   AF-A0A7V9B9R1-F1
#
_cell.length_a   1.000
_cell.length_b   1.000
_cell.length_c   1.000
_cell.angle_alpha   90.00
_cell.angle_beta   90.00
_cell.angle_gamma   90.00
#
_symmetry.space_group_name_H-M   'P 1'
#
loop_
_entity.id
_entity.type
_entity.pdbx_description
1 polymer ?
#
loop_
_entity_poly.entity_id
_entity_poly.type
_entity_poly.pdbx_seq_one_letter_code
_entity_poly.pdbx_strand_id
1 'polypeptide(L)' 'MKPNMHPVYESITAHCQCGNTFETRSTAKGISVEVCAQCHPYFTGKQRMIDTAGRIDRFRRKYSSEAPAQS' A
#
# COMPACT_ATOMS: atom_id res chain seq x y z
N MET A 1 1.51 -27.57 -21.37
CA MET A 1 0.06 -27.31 -21.55
C MET A 1 -0.59 -28.61 -21.98
N LYS A 2 -1.58 -29.09 -21.22
CA LYS A 2 -2.43 -30.21 -21.67
C LYS A 2 -3.58 -29.62 -22.50
N PRO A 3 -3.95 -30.23 -23.63
CA PRO A 3 -5.07 -29.75 -24.44
C PRO A 3 -6.35 -29.71 -23.60
N ASN A 4 -7.14 -28.65 -23.74
CA ASN A 4 -8.47 -28.44 -23.15
C ASN A 4 -8.59 -28.23 -21.62
N MET A 5 -7.49 -28.09 -20.86
CA MET A 5 -7.55 -27.85 -19.41
C MET A 5 -6.78 -26.59 -18.96
N HIS A 6 -6.62 -25.60 -19.84
CA HIS A 6 -5.95 -24.35 -19.52
C HIS A 6 -6.75 -23.16 -20.07
N PRO A 7 -7.02 -22.12 -19.25
CA PRO A 7 -7.65 -20.90 -19.73
C PRO A 7 -6.75 -20.19 -20.74
N VAL A 8 -7.37 -19.47 -21.67
CA VAL A 8 -6.66 -18.70 -22.71
C VAL A 8 -5.81 -17.63 -22.05
N TYR A 9 -4.52 -17.58 -22.41
CA TYR A 9 -3.54 -16.66 -21.86
C TYR A 9 -3.16 -15.63 -22.92
N GLU A 10 -3.56 -14.39 -22.72
CA GLU A 10 -3.40 -13.30 -23.68
C GLU A 10 -2.60 -12.14 -23.07
N SER A 11 -1.94 -11.35 -23.91
CA SER A 11 -1.33 -10.09 -23.51
C SER A 11 -2.41 -9.03 -23.32
N ILE A 12 -2.49 -8.46 -22.12
CA ILE A 12 -3.42 -7.41 -21.77
C ILE A 12 -2.69 -6.18 -21.22
N THR A 13 -3.33 -5.03 -21.38
CA THR A 13 -2.87 -3.77 -20.77
C THR A 13 -3.54 -3.61 -19.42
N ALA A 14 -2.74 -3.52 -18.36
CA ALA A 14 -3.24 -3.19 -17.03
C ALA A 14 -3.20 -1.67 -16.82
N HIS A 15 -4.31 -1.10 -16.37
CA HIS A 15 -4.45 0.34 -16.10
C HIS A 15 -4.36 0.61 -14.60
N CYS A 16 -3.44 1.48 -14.20
CA CYS A 16 -3.33 1.91 -12.81
C CYS A 16 -4.00 3.28 -12.60
N GLN A 17 -4.57 3.48 -11.41
CA GLN A 17 -5.18 4.77 -11.03
C GLN A 17 -4.20 5.95 -11.07
N CYS A 18 -2.89 5.70 -10.96
CA CYS A 18 -1.87 6.74 -11.08
C CYS A 18 -1.52 7.10 -12.55
N GLY A 19 -2.29 6.62 -13.53
CA GLY A 19 -2.12 6.89 -14.96
C GLY A 19 -1.08 6.01 -15.66
N ASN A 20 -0.43 5.11 -14.93
CA ASN A 20 0.53 4.16 -15.50
C ASN A 20 -0.20 2.99 -16.17
N THR A 21 0.26 2.60 -17.36
CA THR A 21 -0.23 1.43 -18.09
C THR A 21 0.92 0.47 -18.34
N PHE A 22 0.79 -0.79 -17.92
CA PHE A 22 1.83 -1.80 -18.14
C PHE A 22 1.26 -3.03 -18.83
N GLU A 23 2.04 -3.59 -19.74
CA GLU A 23 1.66 -4.81 -20.47
C GLU A 23 1.95 -6.04 -19.61
N THR A 24 0.96 -6.90 -19.44
CA THR A 24 1.09 -8.14 -18.69
C THR A 24 0.27 -9.22 -19.34
N ARG A 25 0.70 -10.47 -19.24
CA ARG A 25 -0.07 -11.60 -19.76
C ARG A 25 -0.99 -12.13 -18.67
N SER A 26 -2.28 -12.23 -18.97
CA SER A 26 -3.30 -12.72 -18.06
C SER A 26 -4.34 -13.54 -18.80
N THR A 27 -5.13 -14.29 -18.04
CA THR A 27 -6.33 -14.97 -18.54
C THR A 27 -7.57 -14.08 -18.47
N ALA A 28 -7.47 -12.92 -17.81
CA ALA A 28 -8.51 -11.90 -17.76
C ALA A 28 -8.34 -10.89 -18.92
N LYS A 29 -9.44 -10.36 -19.47
CA LYS A 29 -9.44 -9.44 -20.63
C LYS A 29 -8.89 -8.03 -20.33
N GLY A 30 -8.78 -7.65 -19.05
CA GLY A 30 -8.27 -6.35 -18.63
C GLY A 30 -8.18 -6.29 -17.11
N ILE A 31 -7.21 -5.55 -16.59
CA ILE A 31 -6.97 -5.41 -15.15
C ILE A 31 -6.87 -3.93 -14.80
N SER A 32 -7.74 -3.49 -13.90
CA SER A 32 -7.64 -2.17 -13.26
C SER A 32 -7.02 -2.34 -11.88
N VAL A 33 -5.92 -1.63 -11.61
CA VAL A 33 -5.16 -1.76 -10.35
C VAL A 33 -5.13 -0.42 -9.62
N GLU A 34 -5.46 -0.43 -8.33
CA GLU A 34 -5.44 0.80 -7.50
C GLU A 34 -4.03 1.30 -7.22
N VAL A 35 -3.05 0.40 -7.12
CA VAL A 35 -1.66 0.74 -6.80
C VAL A 35 -0.69 -0.09 -7.64
N CYS A 36 0.22 0.56 -8.37
CA CYS A 36 1.30 -0.11 -9.08
C CYS A 36 2.67 0.15 -8.44
N ALA A 37 3.71 -0.53 -8.94
CA ALA A 37 5.08 -0.36 -8.43
C ALA A 37 5.56 1.09 -8.46
N GLN A 38 5.05 1.90 -9.38
CA GLN A 38 5.41 3.31 -9.50
C GLN A 38 4.75 4.21 -8.45
N CYS A 39 3.64 3.78 -7.84
CA CYS A 39 2.87 4.59 -6.90
C CYS A 39 2.70 3.95 -5.51
N HIS A 40 3.15 2.71 -5.28
CA HIS A 40 3.13 2.12 -3.94
C HIS A 40 4.17 2.83 -3.03
N PRO A 41 3.77 3.35 -1.85
CA PRO A 41 4.65 4.08 -0.92
C PRO A 41 5.92 3.33 -0.52
N TYR A 42 5.90 2.00 -0.59
CA TYR A 42 7.07 1.14 -0.39
C TYR A 42 8.14 1.34 -1.46
N PHE A 43 7.76 1.40 -2.74
CA PHE A 43 8.71 1.54 -3.85
C PHE A 43 9.14 2.99 -4.05
N THR A 44 8.29 3.96 -3.70
CA THR A 44 8.60 5.40 -3.82
C THR A 44 9.38 5.95 -2.62
N GLY A 45 9.72 5.11 -1.63
CA GLY A 45 10.64 5.45 -0.53
C GLY A 45 10.10 6.44 0.50
N LYS A 46 8.88 6.94 0.34
CA LYS A 46 8.21 7.83 1.32
C LYS A 46 7.55 6.99 2.39
N GLN A 47 8.35 6.33 3.23
CA GLN A 47 7.86 5.75 4.47
C GLN A 47 7.22 6.89 5.28
N ARG A 48 5.91 6.79 5.55
CA ARG A 48 5.28 7.64 6.57
C ARG A 48 6.00 7.36 7.88
N MET A 49 6.86 8.29 8.29
CA MET A 49 7.34 8.38 9.67
C MET A 49 6.08 8.45 10.53
N ILE A 50 5.74 7.35 11.21
CA ILE A 50 4.72 7.37 12.24
C ILE A 50 5.34 8.19 13.37
N ASP A 51 4.89 9.43 13.47
CA ASP A 51 5.44 10.46 14.34
C ASP A 51 5.47 9.96 15.80
N THR A 52 6.65 9.61 16.29
CA THR A 52 6.88 9.15 17.67
C THR A 52 6.42 10.21 18.68
N ALA A 53 6.34 11.49 18.27
CA ALA A 53 5.84 12.59 19.09
C ALA A 53 4.41 12.36 19.58
N GLY A 54 3.53 11.77 18.75
CA GLY A 54 2.13 11.52 19.14
C GLY A 54 1.96 10.43 20.19
N ARG A 55 2.94 9.53 20.34
CA ARG A 55 2.93 8.48 21.36
C ARG A 55 3.37 9.04 22.72
N ILE A 56 4.35 9.96 22.72
CA ILE A 56 4.81 10.67 23.91
C ILE A 56 3.72 11.63 24.42
N ASP A 57 3.04 12.34 23.52
CA ASP A 57 1.96 13.27 23.92
C ASP A 57 0.76 12.53 24.56
N ARG A 58 0.39 11.35 24.04
CA ARG A 58 -0.63 10.48 24.66
C ARG A 58 -0.19 9.93 26.03
N PHE A 59 1.09 9.61 26.18
CA PHE A 59 1.65 9.19 27.47
C PHE A 59 1.59 10.34 28.48
N ARG A 60 2.06 11.53 28.11
CA ARG A 60 2.00 12.73 28.97
C ARG A 60 0.57 13.07 29.40
N ARG A 61 -0.41 12.99 28.49
CA ARG A 61 -1.84 13.20 28.82
C ARG A 61 -2.39 12.16 29.81
N LYS A 62 -2.02 10.88 29.65
CA LYS A 62 -2.47 9.80 30.56
C LYS A 62 -1.93 9.94 31.98
N TYR A 63 -0.66 10.33 32.14
CA TYR A 63 -0.02 10.42 33.46
C TYR A 63 -0.10 11.82 34.09
N SER A 64 -0.64 12.82 33.37
CA SER A 64 -0.87 14.16 33.92
C SER A 64 -1.90 14.22 35.05
N SER A 65 -2.79 13.22 35.17
CA SER A 65 -3.75 13.09 36.27
C SER A 65 -3.21 12.30 37.48
N GLU A 66 -2.02 11.70 37.38
CA GLU A 66 -1.44 10.82 38.42
C GLU A 66 0.00 11.19 38.81
N ALA A 67 0.47 12.40 38.49
CA ALA A 67 1.75 12.89 39.02
C ALA A 67 1.52 13.55 40.40
N PRO A 68 2.12 13.05 41.49
CA PRO A 68 2.16 13.79 42.74
C PRO A 68 2.99 15.05 42.51
N ALA A 69 2.48 16.19 42.95
CA ALA A 69 3.28 17.39 43.13
C ALA A 69 4.48 17.02 44.03
N GLN A 70 5.69 17.16 43.53
CA GLN A 70 6.89 17.07 44.36
C GLN A 70 7.69 18.37 44.25
N SER A 71 7.79 18.97 45.44
CA SER A 71 8.75 19.93 45.99
C SER A 71 10.18 19.80 45.49
#